data_AF-A0A8X6M7D7-F1
#
_entry.id   AF-A0A8X6M7D7-F1
#
_cell.length_a   1.000
_cell.length_b   1.000
_cell.length_c   1.000
_cell.angle_alpha   90.00
_cell.angle_beta   90.00
_cell.angle_gamma   90.00
#
_symmetry.space_group_name_H-M   'P 1'
#
loop_
_entity.id
_entity.type
_entity.pdbx_description
1 polymer ?
#
loop_
_entity_poly.entity_id
_entity_poly.type
_entity_poly.pdbx_seq_one_letter_code
_entity_poly.pdbx_strand_id
1 'polypeptide(L)'
;MYLYLLLFSTLQAYITAEIRQTSGGNDFCIVDGRPYRNGERIPRHHVCHICLCHEGKAECSWMNCPPPPEGCIEYTVPNYCNPTLYVCPIPEELRGAGYKRGLRRLRRASDLLATNLESPDRITGDCSVLGVPYRTGDLMGIATKFCLECRCGRQNMFCSPKCCFKHVSLNENIFLEREDSLRGPRSPDKHPLHYLLQ
;
A
#
# COMPACT_ATOMS: atom_id res chain seq x y z
N MET A 1 61.41 22.87 28.28
CA MET A 1 60.39 23.80 27.73
C MET A 1 59.96 23.39 26.32
N TYR A 2 60.89 23.19 25.37
CA TYR A 2 60.57 22.82 23.97
C TYR A 2 59.82 21.48 23.81
N LEU A 3 60.24 20.45 24.55
CA LEU A 3 59.59 19.13 24.54
C LEU A 3 58.14 19.18 25.03
N TYR A 4 57.85 20.07 25.98
CA TYR A 4 56.51 20.25 26.54
C TYR A 4 55.57 20.92 25.52
N LEU A 5 56.08 21.87 24.74
CA LEU A 5 55.34 22.54 23.66
C LEU A 5 55.02 21.58 22.51
N LEU A 6 55.93 20.67 22.17
CA LEU A 6 55.71 19.64 21.16
C LEU A 6 54.69 18.58 21.62
N LEU A 7 54.72 18.21 22.90
CA LEU A 7 53.70 17.31 23.48
C LEU A 7 52.34 18.00 23.52
N PHE A 8 52.27 19.29 23.87
CA PHE A 8 51.02 20.04 23.86
C PHE A 8 50.44 20.20 22.45
N SER A 9 51.29 20.49 21.45
CA SER A 9 50.85 20.64 20.06
C SER A 9 50.38 19.33 19.44
N THR A 10 51.07 18.22 19.73
CA THR A 10 50.67 16.88 19.27
C THR A 10 49.43 16.36 20.00
N LEU A 11 49.29 16.60 21.30
CA LEU A 11 48.09 16.29 22.06
C LEU A 11 46.89 17.11 21.56
N GLN A 12 47.08 18.41 21.29
CA GLN A 12 46.04 19.28 20.73
C GLN A 12 45.68 18.86 19.30
N ALA A 13 46.66 18.44 18.48
CA ALA A 13 46.41 17.87 17.16
C ALA A 13 45.63 16.54 17.24
N TYR A 14 45.99 15.64 18.16
CA TYR A 14 45.30 14.37 18.40
C TYR A 14 43.85 14.60 18.88
N ILE A 15 43.64 15.51 19.84
CA ILE A 15 42.31 15.89 20.33
C ILE A 15 41.48 16.51 19.19
N THR A 16 42.04 17.38 18.34
CA THR A 16 41.31 17.92 17.17
C THR A 16 41.06 16.90 16.06
N ALA A 17 41.89 15.85 15.95
CA ALA A 17 41.73 14.77 14.97
C ALA A 17 40.61 13.80 15.38
N GLU A 18 40.42 13.55 16.68
CA GLU A 18 39.26 12.79 17.20
C GLU A 18 37.97 13.62 17.18
N ILE A 19 38.02 14.94 17.44
CA ILE A 19 36.82 15.82 17.42
C ILE A 19 36.31 16.10 15.99
N ARG A 20 37.11 15.87 14.95
CA ARG A 20 36.62 15.97 13.55
C ARG A 20 35.53 14.96 13.19
N GLN A 21 35.19 14.02 14.07
CA GLN A 21 34.03 13.15 13.89
C GLN A 21 32.85 13.45 14.83
N THR A 22 32.93 14.45 15.73
CA THR A 22 31.88 14.63 16.77
C THR A 22 31.39 16.06 17.03
N SER A 23 31.72 17.06 16.21
CA SER A 23 31.06 18.38 16.35
C SER A 23 30.84 19.07 15.00
N GLY A 24 29.70 18.76 14.39
CA GLY A 24 29.21 19.40 13.18
C GLY A 24 27.95 18.65 12.74
N GLY A 25 26.87 18.82 13.49
CA GLY A 25 25.54 18.34 13.13
C GLY A 25 25.13 18.97 11.81
N ASN A 26 25.56 18.36 10.70
CA ASN A 26 25.04 18.71 9.41
C ASN A 26 23.67 18.04 9.35
N ASP A 27 22.63 18.86 9.43
CA ASP A 27 21.26 18.52 9.01
C ASP A 27 21.20 18.14 7.51
N PHE A 28 22.31 17.73 6.90
CA PHE A 28 22.46 17.51 5.48
C PHE A 28 23.21 16.21 5.22
N CYS A 29 22.67 15.40 4.33
CA CYS A 29 23.29 14.17 3.85
C CYS A 29 24.12 14.49 2.62
N ILE A 30 25.33 13.95 2.52
CA ILE A 30 26.13 14.02 1.30
C ILE A 30 26.05 12.68 0.58
N VAL A 31 25.39 12.66 -0.58
CA VAL A 31 25.26 11.46 -1.42
C VAL A 31 25.77 11.78 -2.82
N ASP A 32 26.73 10.99 -3.32
CA ASP A 32 27.39 11.19 -4.61
C ASP A 32 27.95 12.62 -4.79
N GLY A 33 28.49 13.18 -3.70
CA GLY A 33 29.02 14.54 -3.66
C GLY A 33 27.97 15.65 -3.67
N ARG A 34 26.67 15.33 -3.61
CA ARG A 34 25.57 16.30 -3.55
C ARG A 34 25.00 16.40 -2.12
N PRO A 35 24.79 17.61 -1.59
CA PRO A 35 24.12 17.81 -0.31
C PRO A 35 22.59 17.72 -0.46
N TYR A 36 21.95 17.04 0.49
CA TYR A 36 20.51 16.92 0.64
C TYR A 36 20.12 17.38 2.04
N ARG A 37 19.09 18.21 2.18
CA ARG A 37 18.62 18.72 3.49
C ARG A 37 17.89 17.64 4.28
N ASN A 38 17.80 17.81 5.60
CA ASN A 38 16.94 16.99 6.44
C ASN A 38 15.49 16.98 5.91
N GLY A 39 14.90 15.80 5.79
CA GLY A 39 13.60 15.55 5.17
C GLY A 39 13.61 15.51 3.64
N GLU A 40 14.72 15.86 2.97
CA GLU A 40 14.80 15.87 1.51
C GLU A 40 14.86 14.45 0.94
N ARG A 41 14.13 14.22 -0.16
CA ARG A 41 14.18 12.96 -0.91
C ARG A 41 15.43 12.89 -1.76
N ILE A 42 16.20 11.83 -1.56
CA ILE A 42 17.40 11.53 -2.32
C ILE A 42 16.99 10.74 -3.57
N PRO A 43 17.24 11.23 -4.80
CA PRO A 43 16.91 10.53 -6.04
C PRO A 43 17.56 9.14 -6.13
N ARG A 44 16.81 8.19 -6.70
CA ARG A 44 17.25 6.83 -6.97
C ARG A 44 16.80 6.40 -8.36
N HIS A 45 17.50 5.43 -8.94
CA HIS A 45 17.17 4.87 -10.25
C HIS A 45 15.81 4.19 -10.28
N HIS A 46 15.45 3.47 -9.21
CA HIS A 46 14.18 2.77 -9.12
C HIS A 46 13.16 3.60 -8.34
N VAL A 47 11.95 3.77 -8.89
CA VAL A 47 10.88 4.58 -8.30
C VAL A 47 10.44 4.09 -6.91
N CYS A 48 10.56 2.78 -6.63
CA CYS A 48 10.32 2.21 -5.29
C CYS A 48 11.47 2.25 -4.31
N HIS A 49 12.66 2.61 -4.75
CA HIS A 49 13.78 2.79 -3.85
C HIS A 49 13.70 4.22 -3.31
N ILE A 50 13.04 4.40 -2.18
CA ILE A 50 12.80 5.71 -1.58
C ILE A 50 13.87 5.94 -0.54
N CYS A 51 14.59 7.05 -0.66
CA CYS A 51 15.56 7.47 0.34
C CYS A 51 15.25 8.89 0.80
N LEU A 52 15.30 9.10 2.10
CA LEU A 52 15.16 10.41 2.74
C LEU A 52 16.44 10.72 3.49
N CYS A 53 16.83 11.98 3.50
CA CYS A 53 17.86 12.44 4.40
C CYS A 53 17.24 12.68 5.78
N HIS A 54 17.79 12.06 6.82
CA HIS A 54 17.35 12.24 8.20
C HIS A 54 18.58 12.46 9.09
N GLU A 55 18.72 13.65 9.67
CA GLU A 55 19.79 14.00 10.63
C GLU A 55 21.21 13.66 10.11
N GLY A 56 21.48 13.99 8.84
CA GLY A 56 22.78 13.74 8.19
C GLY A 56 22.98 12.30 7.69
N LYS A 57 21.99 11.41 7.88
CA LYS A 57 22.00 10.04 7.41
C LYS A 57 21.01 9.81 6.26
N ALA A 58 21.46 9.14 5.20
CA ALA A 58 20.55 8.67 4.16
C ALA A 58 19.83 7.40 4.65
N GLU A 59 18.53 7.52 4.89
CA GLU A 59 17.66 6.41 5.27
C GLU A 59 16.88 5.95 4.04
N CYS A 60 17.13 4.71 3.61
CA CYS A 60 16.56 4.13 2.40
C CYS A 60 15.60 3.00 2.73
N SER A 61 14.55 2.87 1.95
CA SER A 61 13.55 1.82 2.07
C SER A 61 13.04 1.42 0.69
N TRP A 62 12.82 0.12 0.52
CA TRP A 62 12.10 -0.41 -0.62
C TRP A 62 10.61 -0.43 -0.31
N MET A 63 9.85 0.33 -1.08
CA MET A 63 8.41 0.26 -1.02
C MET A 63 7.95 -1.01 -1.74
N ASN A 64 7.45 -1.97 -0.97
CA ASN A 64 6.87 -3.21 -1.48
C ASN A 64 5.35 -3.10 -1.43
N CYS A 65 4.69 -3.46 -2.51
CA CYS A 65 3.23 -3.51 -2.61
C CYS A 65 2.83 -4.99 -2.76
N PRO A 66 1.71 -5.43 -2.18
CA PRO A 66 1.29 -6.83 -2.28
C PRO A 66 1.08 -7.21 -3.76
N PRO A 67 1.30 -8.48 -4.17
CA PRO A 67 0.96 -8.93 -5.52
C PRO A 67 -0.57 -8.89 -5.78
N PRO A 68 -1.02 -8.98 -7.04
CA PRO A 68 -2.45 -9.11 -7.34
C PRO A 68 -3.06 -10.31 -6.59
N PRO A 69 -4.19 -10.13 -5.90
CA PRO A 69 -4.92 -11.27 -5.33
C PRO A 69 -5.31 -12.28 -6.41
N GLU A 70 -5.54 -13.52 -6.00
CA GLU A 70 -5.96 -14.58 -6.93
C GLU A 70 -7.22 -14.18 -7.72
N GLY A 71 -7.19 -14.38 -9.04
CA GLY A 71 -8.29 -14.05 -9.95
C GLY A 71 -8.35 -12.59 -10.40
N CYS A 72 -7.46 -11.73 -9.91
CA CYS A 72 -7.31 -10.36 -10.39
C CYS A 72 -6.22 -10.25 -11.47
N ILE A 73 -6.42 -9.33 -12.42
CA ILE A 73 -5.44 -9.02 -13.47
C ILE A 73 -4.67 -7.76 -13.07
N GLU A 74 -3.35 -7.81 -13.14
CA GLU A 74 -2.47 -6.66 -12.90
C GLU A 74 -2.31 -5.80 -14.16
N TYR A 75 -2.49 -4.49 -14.00
CA TYR A 75 -2.22 -3.50 -15.04
C TYR A 75 -1.15 -2.51 -14.56
N THR A 76 0.01 -2.53 -15.19
CA THR A 76 1.21 -1.77 -14.81
C THR A 76 1.29 -0.42 -15.56
N VAL A 77 1.32 0.69 -14.83
CA VAL A 77 1.61 2.04 -15.35
C VAL A 77 3.11 2.36 -15.19
N PRO A 78 3.86 2.70 -16.26
CA PRO A 78 5.29 2.98 -16.15
C PRO A 78 5.59 4.18 -15.25
N ASN A 79 6.77 4.19 -14.63
CA ASN A 79 7.30 5.26 -13.77
C ASN A 79 6.55 5.51 -12.44
N TYR A 80 5.74 4.55 -11.98
CA TYR A 80 5.18 4.56 -10.62
C TYR A 80 5.76 3.41 -9.81
N CYS A 81 6.08 3.66 -8.53
CA CYS A 81 6.53 2.60 -7.63
C CYS A 81 5.46 1.51 -7.46
N ASN A 82 4.21 1.93 -7.49
CA ASN A 82 3.11 1.01 -7.48
C ASN A 82 2.32 1.19 -8.75
N PRO A 83 2.77 0.55 -9.83
CA PRO A 83 2.18 0.78 -11.12
C PRO A 83 0.82 0.09 -11.24
N THR A 84 0.34 -0.61 -10.22
CA THR A 84 -0.61 -1.67 -10.45
C THR A 84 -2.03 -1.34 -10.07
N LEU A 85 -2.87 -1.14 -11.08
CA LEU A 85 -4.30 -1.27 -10.93
C LEU A 85 -4.66 -2.75 -11.08
N TYR A 86 -5.30 -3.34 -10.07
CA TYR A 86 -5.86 -4.68 -10.19
C TYR A 86 -7.29 -4.61 -10.70
N VAL A 87 -7.57 -5.34 -11.77
CA VAL A 87 -8.94 -5.53 -12.26
C VAL A 87 -9.43 -6.87 -11.74
N CYS A 88 -10.36 -6.84 -10.80
CA CYS A 88 -10.90 -8.04 -10.18
C CYS A 88 -12.36 -8.26 -10.64
N PRO A 89 -12.71 -9.47 -11.12
CA PRO A 89 -14.08 -9.79 -11.49
C PRO A 89 -14.97 -9.85 -10.25
N ILE A 90 -16.23 -9.45 -10.41
CA ILE A 90 -17.29 -9.74 -9.45
C ILE A 90 -17.95 -11.06 -9.88
N PRO A 91 -17.87 -12.14 -9.06
CA PRO A 91 -18.50 -13.42 -9.35
C PRO A 91 -19.99 -13.27 -9.66
N GLU A 92 -20.50 -13.99 -10.66
CA GLU A 92 -21.87 -13.85 -11.16
C GLU A 92 -22.93 -14.15 -10.10
N GLU A 93 -22.65 -15.08 -9.20
CA GLU A 93 -23.52 -15.48 -8.09
C GLU A 93 -23.78 -14.31 -7.13
N LEU A 94 -22.77 -13.44 -6.98
CA LEU A 94 -22.83 -12.26 -6.12
C LEU A 94 -23.45 -11.06 -6.83
N ARG A 95 -23.56 -11.06 -8.16
CA ARG A 95 -24.12 -9.98 -8.99
C ARG A 95 -25.65 -9.94 -8.90
N GLY A 96 -26.19 -9.62 -7.72
CA GLY A 96 -27.59 -9.19 -7.51
C GLY A 96 -28.70 -10.16 -7.97
N ALA A 97 -28.38 -11.37 -8.44
CA ALA A 97 -29.36 -12.33 -8.94
C ALA A 97 -30.30 -12.83 -7.82
N GLY A 98 -29.80 -12.89 -6.58
CA GLY A 98 -30.60 -13.19 -5.38
C GLY A 98 -31.66 -12.14 -5.07
N TYR A 99 -31.32 -10.84 -5.18
CA TYR A 99 -32.25 -9.73 -4.94
C TYR A 99 -33.40 -9.72 -5.95
N LYS A 100 -33.13 -10.05 -7.23
CA LYS A 100 -34.18 -10.21 -8.24
C LYS A 100 -35.11 -11.39 -7.98
N ARG A 101 -34.68 -12.44 -7.26
CA ARG A 101 -35.55 -13.59 -6.88
C ARG A 101 -36.40 -13.27 -5.65
N GLY A 102 -35.87 -12.54 -4.67
CA GLY A 102 -36.61 -12.04 -3.49
C GLY A 102 -37.68 -11.01 -3.87
N LEU A 103 -37.31 -10.01 -4.69
CA LEU A 103 -38.25 -9.02 -5.23
C LEU A 103 -39.35 -9.65 -6.10
N ARG A 104 -39.09 -10.73 -6.84
CA ARG A 104 -40.13 -11.44 -7.60
C ARG A 104 -41.16 -12.13 -6.69
N ARG A 105 -40.75 -12.61 -5.50
CA ARG A 105 -41.69 -13.16 -4.50
C ARG A 105 -42.50 -12.05 -3.82
N LEU A 106 -41.87 -10.91 -3.52
CA LEU A 106 -42.57 -9.74 -2.97
C LEU A 106 -43.49 -9.07 -3.99
N ARG A 107 -43.15 -9.09 -5.30
CA ARG A 107 -44.00 -8.59 -6.39
C ARG A 107 -45.32 -9.35 -6.50
N ARG A 108 -45.29 -10.69 -6.39
CA ARG A 108 -46.54 -11.47 -6.36
C ARG A 108 -47.45 -11.12 -5.18
N ALA A 109 -46.91 -10.61 -4.08
CA ALA A 109 -47.68 -10.14 -2.94
C ALA A 109 -48.16 -8.68 -3.11
N SER A 110 -47.39 -7.81 -3.80
CA SER A 110 -47.75 -6.40 -4.03
C SER A 110 -48.65 -6.17 -5.25
N ASP A 111 -48.58 -7.03 -6.27
CA ASP A 111 -49.39 -6.93 -7.50
C ASP A 111 -50.89 -7.19 -7.23
N LEU A 112 -51.24 -7.66 -6.03
CA LEU A 112 -52.61 -7.80 -5.53
C LEU A 112 -53.15 -6.53 -4.85
N LEU A 113 -52.34 -5.47 -4.62
CA LEU A 113 -52.73 -4.37 -3.72
C LEU A 113 -52.44 -2.92 -4.17
N ALA A 114 -51.77 -2.61 -5.28
CA ALA A 114 -51.57 -1.18 -5.62
C ALA A 114 -51.44 -0.83 -7.10
N THR A 115 -52.40 -0.03 -7.57
CA THR A 115 -52.34 0.91 -8.70
C THR A 115 -51.44 2.10 -8.37
N ASN A 116 -50.66 2.57 -9.35
CA ASN A 116 -49.97 3.87 -9.40
C ASN A 116 -49.11 4.25 -8.18
N LEU A 117 -48.01 3.52 -7.97
CA LEU A 117 -46.83 4.05 -7.30
C LEU A 117 -45.74 4.19 -8.38
N GLU A 118 -45.26 5.41 -8.62
CA GLU A 118 -44.00 5.63 -9.34
C GLU A 118 -42.98 4.63 -8.82
N SER A 119 -42.38 3.85 -9.73
CA SER A 119 -41.49 2.77 -9.35
C SER A 119 -40.43 3.33 -8.41
N PRO A 120 -40.09 2.67 -7.28
CA PRO A 120 -38.95 3.09 -6.48
C PRO A 120 -37.78 3.08 -7.44
N ASP A 121 -37.29 4.27 -7.75
CA ASP A 121 -36.19 4.53 -8.66
C ASP A 121 -35.14 3.48 -8.38
N ARG A 122 -34.98 2.52 -9.31
CA ARG A 122 -34.06 1.41 -9.09
C ARG A 122 -32.71 2.08 -8.98
N ILE A 123 -32.16 2.16 -7.77
CA ILE A 123 -30.76 2.49 -7.54
C ILE A 123 -29.97 1.36 -8.22
N THR A 124 -29.80 1.51 -9.52
CA THR A 124 -29.14 0.56 -10.39
C THR A 124 -27.68 0.93 -10.28
N GLY A 125 -27.04 0.47 -9.21
CA GLY A 125 -25.59 0.60 -9.08
C GLY A 125 -24.92 -0.05 -10.28
N ASP A 126 -23.84 0.55 -10.76
CA ASP A 126 -23.10 0.00 -11.88
C ASP A 126 -22.53 -1.39 -11.50
N CYS A 127 -22.09 -1.57 -10.24
CA CYS A 127 -21.76 -2.86 -9.65
C CYS A 127 -22.83 -3.31 -8.64
N SER A 128 -22.93 -4.62 -8.41
CA SER A 128 -23.70 -5.16 -7.28
C SER A 128 -23.02 -6.37 -6.66
N VAL A 129 -22.92 -6.38 -5.33
CA VAL A 129 -22.40 -7.52 -4.55
C VAL A 129 -23.44 -7.86 -3.49
N LEU A 130 -23.92 -9.10 -3.48
CA LEU A 130 -24.94 -9.58 -2.53
C LEU A 130 -26.22 -8.73 -2.51
N GLY A 131 -26.58 -8.13 -3.65
CA GLY A 131 -27.76 -7.27 -3.78
C GLY A 131 -27.55 -5.83 -3.30
N VAL A 132 -26.37 -5.49 -2.77
CA VAL A 132 -25.99 -4.10 -2.46
C VAL A 132 -25.51 -3.44 -3.75
N PRO A 133 -26.17 -2.35 -4.21
CA PRO A 133 -25.73 -1.61 -5.39
C PRO A 133 -24.57 -0.67 -5.03
N TYR A 134 -23.55 -0.61 -5.88
CA TYR A 134 -22.43 0.34 -5.82
C TYR A 134 -22.40 1.15 -7.11
N ARG A 135 -22.26 2.47 -7.02
CA ARG A 135 -22.01 3.36 -8.15
C ARG A 135 -20.54 3.29 -8.54
N THR A 136 -20.22 3.63 -9.78
CA THR A 136 -18.83 3.77 -10.21
C THR A 136 -18.05 4.69 -9.26
N GLY A 137 -16.90 4.21 -8.78
CA GLY A 137 -16.05 4.91 -7.83
C GLY A 137 -16.36 4.61 -6.36
N ASP A 138 -17.50 4.01 -6.01
CA ASP A 138 -17.84 3.66 -4.63
C ASP A 138 -16.82 2.67 -4.06
N LEU A 139 -16.47 2.88 -2.77
CA LEU A 139 -15.59 1.99 -2.03
C LEU A 139 -16.28 0.65 -1.75
N MET A 140 -15.68 -0.43 -2.22
CA MET A 140 -16.19 -1.78 -2.00
C MET A 140 -15.62 -2.34 -0.70
N GLY A 141 -16.27 -2.03 0.42
CA GLY A 141 -15.80 -2.39 1.77
C GLY A 141 -15.51 -3.89 1.95
N ILE A 142 -16.28 -4.77 1.29
CA ILE A 142 -16.08 -6.23 1.37
C ILE A 142 -14.84 -6.72 0.63
N ALA A 143 -14.37 -5.97 -0.37
CA ALA A 143 -13.16 -6.27 -1.14
C ALA A 143 -11.96 -5.43 -0.69
N THR A 144 -12.20 -4.35 0.05
CA THR A 144 -11.16 -3.46 0.60
C THR A 144 -10.58 -4.05 1.88
N LYS A 145 -9.25 -4.09 1.95
CA LYS A 145 -8.45 -4.55 3.09
C LYS A 145 -7.40 -3.48 3.45
N PHE A 146 -6.58 -3.78 4.46
CA PHE A 146 -5.55 -2.87 4.95
C PHE A 146 -4.57 -2.39 3.85
N CYS A 147 -4.02 -3.31 3.07
CA CYS A 147 -3.07 -3.00 1.98
C CYS A 147 -3.72 -2.99 0.57
N LEU A 148 -5.06 -2.95 0.47
CA LEU A 148 -5.76 -3.02 -0.82
C LEU A 148 -7.07 -2.26 -0.80
N GLU A 149 -7.23 -1.25 -1.65
CA GLU A 149 -8.47 -0.47 -1.76
C GLU A 149 -9.18 -0.77 -3.07
N CYS A 150 -10.40 -1.31 -2.99
CA CYS A 150 -11.19 -1.68 -4.18
C CYS A 150 -12.37 -0.74 -4.39
N ARG A 151 -12.58 -0.32 -5.63
CA ARG A 151 -13.69 0.56 -6.03
C ARG A 151 -14.48 -0.01 -7.20
N CYS A 152 -15.77 0.31 -7.25
CA CYS A 152 -16.63 -0.13 -8.34
C CYS A 152 -16.20 0.48 -9.68
N GLY A 153 -15.99 -0.39 -10.66
CA GLY A 153 -15.57 -0.11 -12.03
C GLY A 153 -16.62 -0.54 -13.05
N ARG A 154 -17.88 -0.23 -12.76
CA ARG A 154 -19.06 -0.74 -13.45
C ARG A 154 -19.26 -2.24 -13.32
N GLN A 155 -18.58 -3.04 -14.14
CA GLN A 155 -18.77 -4.50 -14.12
C GLN A 155 -17.68 -5.24 -13.37
N ASN A 156 -16.54 -4.59 -13.18
CA ASN A 156 -15.45 -5.11 -12.39
C ASN A 156 -15.21 -4.18 -11.23
N MET A 157 -14.36 -4.59 -10.30
CA MET A 157 -13.78 -3.66 -9.36
C MET A 157 -12.33 -3.39 -9.72
N PHE A 158 -11.93 -2.15 -9.50
CA PHE A 158 -10.56 -1.71 -9.65
C PHE A 158 -9.97 -1.58 -8.26
N CYS A 159 -8.92 -2.36 -7.98
CA CYS A 159 -8.25 -2.34 -6.70
C CYS A 159 -6.86 -1.73 -6.81
N SER A 160 -6.59 -0.75 -5.96
CA SER A 160 -5.29 -0.11 -5.83
C SER A 160 -4.61 -0.67 -4.58
N PRO A 161 -3.46 -1.35 -4.71
CA PRO A 161 -2.66 -1.75 -3.57
C PRO A 161 -2.17 -0.51 -2.82
N LYS A 162 -2.23 -0.54 -1.49
CA LYS A 162 -1.53 0.42 -0.63
C LYS A 162 -0.20 -0.20 -0.29
N CYS A 163 0.90 0.42 -0.72
CA CYS A 163 2.22 -0.10 -0.39
C CYS A 163 2.44 0.10 1.10
N CYS A 164 2.37 -1.02 1.81
CA CYS A 164 2.54 -1.05 3.24
C CYS A 164 4.04 -1.09 3.54
N PHE A 165 4.51 -0.13 4.33
CA PHE A 165 5.84 -0.25 4.92
C PHE A 165 5.80 -1.43 5.88
N LYS A 166 6.59 -2.48 5.63
CA LYS A 166 6.90 -3.46 6.69
C LYS A 166 7.67 -2.68 7.75
N HIS A 167 7.00 -2.20 8.79
CA HIS A 167 7.70 -1.76 9.97
C HIS A 167 8.48 -2.97 10.50
N VAL A 168 9.77 -2.81 10.76
CA VAL A 168 10.48 -3.74 11.63
C VAL A 168 9.73 -3.72 12.96
N SER A 169 9.04 -4.81 13.28
CA SER A 169 8.22 -4.89 14.48
C SER A 169 9.11 -4.68 15.72
N LEU A 170 8.94 -3.55 16.41
CA LEU A 170 9.48 -3.29 17.74
C LEU A 170 8.75 -4.19 18.75
N ASN A 171 9.14 -5.46 18.79
CA ASN A 171 8.98 -6.47 19.86
C ASN A 171 8.83 -7.89 19.30
N GLU A 172 9.67 -8.28 18.35
CA GLU A 172 9.97 -9.70 18.21
C GLU A 172 11.47 -9.85 17.96
N ASN A 173 12.11 -10.45 18.96
CA ASN A 173 13.52 -10.75 19.00
C ASN A 173 14.00 -11.32 17.65
N ILE A 174 15.12 -10.77 17.20
CA ILE A 174 16.14 -11.30 16.27
C ILE A 174 15.99 -12.83 16.07
N PHE A 175 15.10 -13.27 15.18
CA PHE A 175 15.10 -14.64 14.63
C PHE A 175 14.31 -14.81 13.33
N LEU A 176 13.54 -13.81 12.86
CA LEU A 176 12.68 -13.97 11.67
C LEU A 176 13.26 -13.44 10.35
N GLU A 177 14.42 -12.77 10.34
CA GLU A 177 15.07 -12.38 9.07
C GLU A 177 15.65 -13.59 8.31
N ARG A 178 15.80 -14.75 8.96
CA ARG A 178 16.29 -15.96 8.29
C ARG A 178 15.20 -16.78 7.61
N GLU A 179 13.93 -16.61 7.98
CA GLU A 179 12.83 -17.41 7.44
C GLU A 179 12.16 -16.80 6.21
N ASP A 180 12.19 -15.48 6.00
CA ASP A 180 11.57 -14.86 4.81
C ASP A 180 12.41 -15.03 3.53
N SER A 181 13.68 -15.43 3.64
CA SER A 181 14.50 -15.89 2.49
C SER A 181 14.40 -17.41 2.22
N LEU A 182 13.90 -18.20 3.17
CA LEU A 182 13.68 -19.66 3.03
C LEU A 182 12.24 -20.01 2.65
N ARG A 183 11.27 -19.17 3.03
CA ARG A 183 9.91 -19.23 2.49
C ARG A 183 9.96 -18.61 1.10
N GLY A 184 9.89 -19.45 0.06
CA GLY A 184 9.74 -18.99 -1.31
C GLY A 184 8.57 -18.00 -1.47
N PRO A 185 8.39 -17.42 -2.68
CA PRO A 185 7.35 -16.40 -2.91
C PRO A 185 6.01 -16.86 -2.32
N ARG A 186 5.49 -16.10 -1.35
CA ARG A 186 4.18 -16.38 -0.76
C ARG A 186 3.18 -16.35 -1.91
N SER A 187 2.40 -17.42 -2.04
CA SER A 187 1.28 -17.45 -2.99
C SER A 187 0.42 -16.21 -2.76
N PRO A 188 -0.08 -15.55 -3.81
CA PRO A 188 -0.95 -14.40 -3.66
C PRO A 188 -2.14 -14.72 -2.76
N ASP A 189 -2.51 -13.78 -1.90
CA ASP A 189 -3.69 -13.94 -1.07
C ASP A 189 -4.93 -14.10 -1.95
N LYS A 190 -5.86 -14.97 -1.50
CA LYS A 190 -7.14 -15.11 -2.18
C LYS A 190 -7.93 -13.81 -2.12
N HIS A 191 -8.57 -13.45 -3.24
CA HIS A 191 -9.42 -12.26 -3.28
C HIS A 191 -10.57 -12.37 -2.27
N PRO A 192 -10.96 -11.30 -1.56
CA PRO A 192 -11.98 -11.38 -0.49
C PRO A 192 -13.33 -11.89 -0.95
N LEU A 193 -13.70 -11.64 -2.22
CA LEU A 193 -14.95 -12.18 -2.78
C LEU A 193 -14.94 -13.69 -3.03
N HIS A 194 -13.77 -14.36 -3.03
CA HIS A 194 -13.69 -15.82 -3.21
C HIS A 194 -14.44 -16.57 -2.10
N TYR A 195 -14.36 -16.07 -0.86
CA TYR A 195 -14.96 -16.73 0.30
C TYR A 195 -16.49 -16.63 0.34
N LEU A 196 -17.10 -15.78 -0.48
CA LEU A 196 -18.55 -15.61 -0.52
C LEU A 196 -19.25 -16.65 -1.41
N LEU A 197 -18.48 -17.53 -2.05
CA LEU A 197 -18.97 -18.60 -2.93
C LEU A 197 -18.96 -19.98 -2.25
N GLN A 198 -18.46 -20.08 -1.01
CA GLN A 198 -18.34 -21.33 -0.24
C GLN A 198 -19.56 -21.58 0.65
#